data_AF-F3G2S4-F1
#
_entry.id   AF-F3G2S4-F1
#
_cell.length_a   1.000
_cell.length_b   1.000
_cell.length_c   1.000
_cell.angle_alpha   90.00
_cell.angle_beta   90.00
_cell.angle_gamma   90.00
#
_symmetry.space_group_name_H-M   'P 1'
#
loop_
_entity.id
_entity.type
_entity.pdbx_description
1 polymer ?
#
loop_
_entity_poly.entity_id
_entity_poly.type
_entity_poly.pdbx_seq_one_letter_code
_entity_poly.pdbx_strand_id
1 'polypeptide(L)'
;MHAINFIQDLAVIMLVAGVVTILFHRLRQPVVLGYIVAGFIIGPHTPPFSLIHDEDTIKILAELGVIFLMFCLGLEFSLRKLFKVGATAFIAA
;
A
#
# COMPACT_ATOMS: atom_id res chain seq x y z
N MET A 1 -1.52 2.00 -26.54
CA MET A 1 -0.37 1.33 -25.89
C MET A 1 -0.34 1.62 -24.39
N HIS A 2 -0.33 2.88 -23.93
CA HIS A 2 -0.32 3.22 -22.49
C HIS A 2 -1.44 2.60 -21.63
N ALA A 3 -2.68 2.61 -22.10
CA ALA A 3 -3.80 2.03 -21.34
C ALA A 3 -3.67 0.51 -21.10
N ILE A 4 -3.04 -0.22 -22.03
CA ILE A 4 -2.82 -1.67 -21.91
C ILE A 4 -1.75 -1.94 -20.86
N ASN A 5 -0.65 -1.18 -20.90
CA ASN A 5 0.43 -1.28 -19.92
C ASN A 5 -0.07 -0.97 -18.50
N PHE A 6 -0.91 0.05 -18.35
CA PHE A 6 -1.51 0.39 -17.06
C PHE A 6 -2.37 -0.75 -16.49
N ILE A 7 -3.25 -1.33 -17.31
CA ILE A 7 -4.12 -2.44 -16.87
C ILE A 7 -3.26 -3.67 -16.51
N GLN A 8 -2.21 -3.93 -17.28
CA GLN A 8 -1.26 -5.00 -17.00
C GLN A 8 -0.53 -4.78 -15.67
N ASP A 9 0.00 -3.57 -15.44
CA ASP A 9 0.71 -3.20 -14.20
C ASP A 9 -0.22 -3.35 -12.99
N LEU A 10 -1.48 -2.90 -13.07
CA LEU A 10 -2.45 -3.12 -12.01
C LEU A 10 -2.78 -4.59 -11.78
N ALA A 11 -3.00 -5.35 -12.85
CA ALA A 11 -3.29 -6.78 -12.74
C ALA A 11 -2.15 -7.51 -12.05
N VAL A 12 -0.90 -7.20 -12.40
CA VAL A 12 0.29 -7.74 -11.75
C VAL A 12 0.33 -7.37 -10.27
N ILE A 13 0.20 -6.08 -9.93
CA ILE A 13 0.26 -5.61 -8.54
C ILE A 13 -0.81 -6.31 -7.70
N MET A 14 -2.05 -6.39 -8.20
CA MET A 14 -3.15 -7.06 -7.50
C MET A 14 -2.91 -8.55 -7.32
N LEU A 15 -2.43 -9.25 -8.36
CA LEU A 15 -2.17 -10.68 -8.32
C LEU A 15 -1.05 -11.01 -7.33
N VAL A 16 0.08 -10.29 -7.42
CA VAL A 16 1.22 -10.51 -6.53
C VAL A 16 0.87 -10.15 -5.09
N ALA A 17 0.20 -9.02 -4.86
CA ALA A 17 -0.26 -8.65 -3.52
C ALA A 17 -1.21 -9.70 -2.94
N GLY A 18 -2.14 -10.24 -3.74
CA GLY A 18 -3.06 -11.30 -3.33
C GLY A 18 -2.34 -12.61 -2.96
N VAL A 19 -1.41 -13.07 -3.80
CA VAL A 19 -0.61 -14.28 -3.54
C VAL A 19 0.22 -14.11 -2.28
N VAL A 20 0.92 -12.99 -2.13
CA VAL A 20 1.78 -12.74 -0.97
C VAL A 20 0.96 -12.59 0.31
N THR A 21 -0.23 -11.98 0.23
CA THR A 21 -1.17 -11.91 1.36
C THR A 21 -1.55 -13.30 1.85
N ILE A 22 -1.94 -14.20 0.94
CA ILE A 22 -2.30 -15.58 1.30
C ILE A 22 -1.09 -16.31 1.91
N LEU A 23 0.09 -16.13 1.33
CA LEU A 23 1.32 -16.76 1.80
C LEU A 23 1.69 -16.28 3.22
N PHE A 24 1.76 -14.96 3.44
CA PHE A 24 2.13 -14.39 4.74
C PHE A 24 1.08 -14.66 5.81
N HIS A 25 -0.21 -14.64 5.43
CA HIS A 25 -1.28 -15.02 6.33
C HIS A 25 -1.15 -16.49 6.76
N ARG A 26 -0.84 -17.41 5.84
CA ARG A 26 -0.60 -18.83 6.15
C ARG A 26 0.64 -19.04 7.03
N LEU A 27 1.67 -18.22 6.85
CA LEU A 27 2.89 -18.23 7.66
C LEU A 27 2.73 -17.51 9.01
N ARG A 28 1.54 -16.98 9.33
CA ARG A 28 1.25 -16.19 10.54
C ARG A 28 2.16 -14.96 10.70
N GLN A 29 2.59 -14.39 9.58
CA GLN A 29 3.41 -13.17 9.55
C GLN A 29 2.52 -11.93 9.31
N PRO A 30 2.94 -10.74 9.77
CA PRO A 30 2.26 -9.49 9.44
C PRO A 30 2.13 -9.31 7.92
N VAL A 31 0.90 -9.15 7.43
CA VAL A 31 0.61 -9.03 5.99
C VAL A 31 1.30 -7.80 5.38
N VAL A 32 1.51 -6.74 6.18
CA VAL A 32 2.23 -5.53 5.76
C VAL A 32 3.65 -5.85 5.27
N LEU A 33 4.34 -6.78 5.91
CA LEU A 33 5.67 -7.24 5.46
C LEU A 33 5.57 -7.93 4.09
N GLY A 34 4.48 -8.66 3.87
CA GLY A 34 4.17 -9.26 2.57
C GLY A 34 4.07 -8.23 1.47
N TYR A 35 3.35 -7.12 1.69
CA TYR A 35 3.26 -6.05 0.68
C TYR A 35 4.62 -5.42 0.34
N ILE A 36 5.50 -5.25 1.35
CA ILE A 36 6.86 -4.74 1.13
C ILE A 36 7.68 -5.73 0.28
N VAL A 37 7.61 -7.03 0.58
CA VAL A 37 8.29 -8.06 -0.20
C VAL A 37 7.72 -8.17 -1.61
N ALA A 38 6.40 -8.07 -1.78
CA ALA A 38 5.74 -8.03 -3.07
C ALA A 38 6.27 -6.86 -3.92
N GLY A 39 6.30 -5.65 -3.35
CA GLY A 39 6.85 -4.45 -4.00
C GLY A 39 8.33 -4.60 -4.35
N PHE A 40 9.11 -5.21 -3.46
CA PHE A 40 10.50 -5.54 -3.73
C PHE A 40 10.65 -6.56 -4.87
N ILE A 41 9.73 -7.52 -5.04
CA ILE A 41 9.83 -8.53 -6.12
C ILE A 41 9.45 -7.94 -7.48
N ILE A 42 8.39 -7.14 -7.55
CA ILE A 42 7.87 -6.57 -8.80
C ILE A 42 8.57 -5.27 -9.21
N GLY A 43 9.39 -4.73 -8.32
CA GLY A 43 10.07 -3.47 -8.51
C GLY A 43 11.04 -3.50 -9.70
N PRO A 44 11.30 -2.33 -10.31
CA PRO A 44 12.16 -2.20 -11.49
C PRO A 44 13.63 -2.57 -11.23
N HIS A 45 14.07 -2.48 -9.97
CA HIS A 45 15.47 -2.68 -9.56
C HIS A 45 15.80 -4.15 -9.21
N THR A 46 14.86 -5.08 -9.36
CA THR A 46 14.99 -6.48 -8.96
C THR A 46 14.92 -7.42 -10.17
N PRO A 47 16.04 -8.06 -10.56
CA PRO A 47 16.04 -9.06 -11.63
C PRO A 47 15.29 -10.33 -11.17
N PRO A 48 14.51 -11.03 -12.04
CA PRO A 48 14.63 -11.13 -13.50
C PRO A 48 13.50 -10.45 -14.31
N PHE A 49 12.50 -9.85 -13.67
CA PHE A 49 11.33 -9.33 -14.39
C PHE A 49 10.96 -7.93 -13.92
N SER A 50 11.34 -6.90 -14.69
CA SER A 50 10.75 -5.57 -14.59
C SER A 50 9.30 -5.65 -15.11
N LEU A 51 8.38 -6.05 -14.24
CA LEU A 51 6.98 -6.26 -14.60
C LEU A 51 6.21 -4.93 -14.67
N ILE A 52 6.69 -3.91 -13.97
CA ILE A 52 6.13 -2.56 -13.93
C ILE A 52 6.76 -1.71 -15.04
N HIS A 53 5.93 -1.05 -15.83
CA HIS A 53 6.36 -0.20 -16.94
C HIS A 53 6.07 1.29 -16.70
N ASP A 54 5.03 1.62 -15.93
CA ASP A 54 4.58 3.00 -15.71
C ASP A 54 4.62 3.38 -14.20
N GLU A 55 5.83 3.67 -13.72
CA GLU A 55 6.07 4.03 -12.31
C GLU A 55 5.34 5.30 -11.87
N ASP A 56 5.27 6.30 -12.75
CA ASP A 56 4.60 7.58 -12.47
C ASP A 56 3.09 7.35 -12.22
N THR A 57 2.45 6.53 -13.04
CA THR A 57 1.03 6.22 -12.88
C THR A 57 0.77 5.42 -11.60
N ILE A 58 1.63 4.45 -11.26
CA ILE A 58 1.52 3.69 -10.01
C ILE A 58 1.71 4.61 -8.80
N LYS A 59 2.66 5.55 -8.87
CA LYS A 59 2.90 6.53 -7.81
C LYS A 59 1.66 7.40 -7.55
N ILE A 60 1.03 7.91 -8.62
CA ILE A 60 -0.22 8.67 -8.50
C ILE A 60 -1.31 7.84 -7.82
N LEU A 61 -1.44 6.57 -8.21
CA LEU A 61 -2.44 5.68 -7.61
C LEU A 61 -2.15 5.37 -6.13
N ALA A 62 -0.88 5.20 -5.78
CA ALA A 62 -0.45 5.01 -4.39
C ALA A 62 -0.74 6.25 -3.54
N GLU A 63 -0.46 7.45 -4.06
CA GLU A 63 -0.80 8.71 -3.40
C GLU A 63 -2.31 8.83 -3.16
N LEU A 64 -3.14 8.52 -4.18
CA LEU A 64 -4.59 8.47 -4.01
C LEU A 64 -5.02 7.45 -2.96
N GLY A 65 -4.42 6.25 -2.95
CA GLY A 65 -4.69 5.22 -1.95
C GLY A 65 -4.38 5.68 -0.53
N VAL A 66 -3.25 6.36 -0.32
CA VAL A 66 -2.87 6.94 0.98
C VAL A 66 -3.82 8.06 1.39
N ILE A 67 -4.22 8.93 0.45
CA ILE A 67 -5.20 9.99 0.70
C ILE A 67 -6.53 9.37 1.16
N PHE A 68 -7.04 8.35 0.47
CA PHE A 68 -8.26 7.67 0.88
C PHE A 68 -8.13 6.98 2.23
N LEU A 69 -6.99 6.33 2.50
CA LEU A 69 -6.73 5.70 3.80
C LEU A 69 -6.73 6.73 4.94
N MET A 70 -6.01 7.83 4.77
CA MET A 70 -5.95 8.91 5.76
C MET A 70 -7.31 9.59 5.94
N PHE A 71 -8.07 9.74 4.86
CA PHE A 71 -9.43 10.27 4.91
C PHE A 71 -10.37 9.34 5.68
N CYS A 72 -10.36 8.04 5.39
CA CYS A 72 -11.15 7.04 6.11
C CYS A 72 -10.78 6.99 7.60
N LEU A 73 -9.48 7.02 7.92
CA LEU A 73 -9.03 7.12 9.31
C LEU A 73 -9.56 8.41 9.97
N GLY A 74 -9.52 9.53 9.25
CA GLY A 74 -10.10 10.80 9.69
C GLY A 74 -11.60 10.71 10.00
N LEU A 75 -12.37 9.96 9.21
CA LEU A 75 -13.81 9.74 9.43
C LEU A 75 -14.10 8.82 10.63
N GLU A 76 -13.23 7.85 10.90
CA GLU A 76 -13.37 6.94 12.04
C GLU A 76 -13.01 7.61 13.38
N PHE A 77 -12.13 8.61 13.36
CA PHE A 77 -11.75 9.38 14.54
C PHE A 77 -12.85 10.33 14.99
N SER A 78 -13.32 10.15 16.23
CA SER A 78 -14.18 11.17 16.85
C SER A 78 -13.34 12.34 17.35
N LEU A 79 -13.68 13.56 16.91
CA LEU A 79 -13.03 14.80 17.36
C LEU A 79 -12.99 14.90 18.89
N ARG A 80 -14.03 14.42 19.57
CA ARG A 80 -14.09 14.39 21.04
C ARG A 80 -13.05 13.47 21.68
N LYS A 81 -12.78 12.29 21.10
CA LYS A 81 -11.69 11.42 21.57
C LYS A 81 -10.34 12.04 21.26
N LEU A 82 -10.19 12.69 20.09
CA LEU A 82 -8.96 13.37 19.70
C LEU A 82 -8.58 14.48 20.70
N PHE A 83 -9.53 15.33 21.12
CA PHE A 83 -9.25 16.34 22.16
C PHE A 83 -8.87 15.74 23.53
N LYS A 84 -9.41 14.56 23.87
CA LYS A 84 -9.14 13.90 25.16
C LYS A 84 -7.73 13.27 25.21
N VAL A 85 -7.26 12.72 24.08
CA VAL A 85 -5.93 12.11 23.97
C VAL A 85 -4.89 13.12 23.47
N GLY A 86 -5.29 14.23 22.84
CA GLY A 86 -4.38 15.23 22.27
C GLY A 86 -3.45 15.87 23.30
N ALA A 87 -3.94 16.16 24.50
CA ALA A 87 -3.10 16.72 25.57
C ALA A 87 -2.04 15.71 26.07
N THR A 88 -2.37 14.42 26.16
CA THR A 88 -1.43 13.38 26.59
C THR A 88 -0.45 13.02 25.47
N ALA A 89 -0.91 12.98 24.22
CA ALA A 89 -0.06 12.79 23.05
C ALA A 89 0.96 13.92 22.89
N PHE A 90 0.59 15.18 23.15
CA PHE A 90 1.51 16.31 23.06
C PHE A 90 2.61 16.31 24.14
N ILE A 91 2.32 15.77 25.33
CA ILE A 91 3.31 15.67 26.42
C ILE A 91 4.26 14.47 26.21
N ALA A 92 3.78 13.42 25.52
CA ALA A 92 4.55 12.20 25.24
C ALA A 92 5.40 12.28 23.96
N ALA A 93 5.07 13.22 23.05
CA ALA A 93 5.85 13.54 21.85
C ALA A 93 7.03 14.46 22.19
#